data_AF-A0A9E1HA88-F1
#
_entry.id   AF-A0A9E1HA88-F1
#
_cell.length_a   1.000
_cell.length_b   1.000
_cell.length_c   1.000
_cell.angle_alpha   90.00
_cell.angle_beta   90.00
_cell.angle_gamma   90.00
#
_symmetry.space_group_name_H-M   'P 1'
#
loop_
_entity.id
_entity.type
_entity.pdbx_description
1 polymer ?
#
loop_
_entity_poly.entity_id
_entity_poly.type
_entity_poly.pdbx_seq_one_letter_code
_entity_poly.pdbx_strand_id
1 'polypeptide(L)'
;MLRKLRYMYYSIILSMILLAGCGQQTRPVSTAQYYNPAKETAADTEEAEGAGAETSIGTDLYLIIGNDMTNEQLNLKQLASGKQYLYVYSLSTDFQDKYGNSATTMDFEPGRVIHIGKKDGEGRLLQAQIADEVWEYSDITKYSVDTERGIFKIADSKYSYDADLFVESNGEKIRLSDLNEKDEIRVVGIGTKILSVSVTTGQGTLELKNTSVFEGSFIQVGSKIFAQITHNMKLEIPEGTYTVTVANEGYGGSTEVEIARGENCTLDLDELKGEGPKTGSIIFYIDVEGATLSIDGDTVDYSAPVVLTYGVHELHAEAEGYDDFDKKLFVNSAAANIDISLTGDGTTSDNDMTEGTESVEETETAETETKDSEEETKSTEKDSETSDKSTDKDVTSDYLSTLSDLITSLNK
;
A
#
# COMPACT_ATOMS: atom_id res chain seq x y z
N MET A 1 -59.25 9.08 46.53
CA MET A 1 -58.36 9.74 45.54
C MET A 1 -56.91 9.93 46.00
N LEU A 2 -56.59 9.97 47.30
CA LEU A 2 -55.21 10.19 47.79
C LEU A 2 -54.20 9.03 47.54
N ARG A 3 -54.65 7.79 47.30
CA ARG A 3 -53.72 6.66 47.04
C ARG A 3 -53.13 6.68 45.63
N LYS A 4 -53.89 7.09 44.61
CA LYS A 4 -53.38 7.17 43.22
C LYS A 4 -52.38 8.31 43.02
N LEU A 5 -52.52 9.40 43.79
CA LEU A 5 -51.60 10.54 43.73
C LEU A 5 -50.23 10.25 44.39
N ARG A 6 -50.19 9.37 45.41
CA ARG A 6 -48.93 8.92 46.04
C ARG A 6 -48.13 7.99 45.14
N TYR A 7 -48.77 7.08 44.41
CA TYR A 7 -48.07 6.21 43.45
C TYR A 7 -47.50 6.98 42.26
N MET A 8 -48.18 8.04 41.81
CA MET A 8 -47.66 8.93 40.77
C MET A 8 -46.40 9.69 41.23
N TYR A 9 -46.36 10.13 42.50
CA TYR A 9 -45.19 10.77 43.08
C TYR A 9 -44.00 9.82 43.29
N TYR A 10 -44.23 8.57 43.70
CA TYR A 10 -43.16 7.58 43.83
C TYR A 10 -42.58 7.14 42.47
N SER A 11 -43.39 7.13 41.40
CA SER A 11 -42.94 6.87 40.02
C SER A 11 -42.01 7.97 39.50
N ILE A 12 -42.26 9.23 39.87
CA ILE A 12 -41.43 10.37 39.43
C ILE A 12 -40.10 10.44 40.22
N ILE A 13 -40.10 10.07 41.50
CA ILE A 13 -38.87 10.05 42.31
C ILE A 13 -37.95 8.87 41.94
N LEU A 14 -38.51 7.72 41.53
CA LEU A 14 -37.72 6.60 41.01
C LEU A 14 -37.09 6.90 39.63
N SER A 15 -37.66 7.83 38.88
CA SER A 15 -37.12 8.30 37.59
C SER A 15 -35.96 9.30 37.73
N MET A 16 -35.77 9.94 38.89
CA MET A 16 -34.68 10.93 39.09
C MET A 16 -33.41 10.34 39.71
N ILE A 17 -33.41 9.06 40.14
CA ILE A 17 -32.25 8.41 40.79
C ILE A 17 -31.44 7.54 39.82
N LEU A 18 -31.84 7.46 38.54
CA LEU A 18 -31.04 6.81 37.48
C LEU A 18 -30.05 7.75 36.77
N LEU A 19 -29.84 8.98 37.27
CA LEU A 19 -28.90 9.98 36.73
C LEU A 19 -27.68 10.24 37.65
N ALA A 20 -27.12 9.18 38.24
CA ALA A 20 -25.79 9.24 38.87
C ALA A 20 -25.13 7.85 38.90
N GLY A 21 -24.67 7.38 37.73
CA GLY A 21 -23.68 6.32 37.62
C GLY A 21 -22.50 6.83 36.82
N CYS A 22 -21.46 7.31 37.51
CA CYS A 22 -20.16 7.56 36.88
C CYS A 22 -19.55 6.21 36.49
N GLY A 23 -19.26 6.01 35.20
CA GLY A 23 -18.38 4.98 34.69
C GLY A 23 -17.46 5.63 33.68
N GLN A 24 -16.14 5.55 33.90
CA GLN A 24 -15.09 6.23 33.14
C GLN A 24 -15.27 6.09 31.63
N GLN A 25 -15.33 7.23 30.92
CA GLN A 25 -15.11 7.28 29.48
C GLN A 25 -13.62 7.02 29.21
N THR A 26 -13.28 5.82 28.77
CA THR A 26 -12.14 5.63 27.88
C THR A 26 -12.55 6.21 26.52
N ARG A 27 -11.77 7.18 26.03
CA ARG A 27 -11.99 7.84 24.75
C ARG A 27 -11.87 6.80 23.62
N PRO A 28 -12.87 6.65 22.72
CA PRO A 28 -12.67 5.90 21.50
C PRO A 28 -11.73 6.67 20.57
N VAL A 29 -10.76 5.95 20.02
CA VAL A 29 -9.89 6.37 18.92
C VAL A 29 -10.75 6.69 17.70
N SER A 30 -10.46 7.82 17.06
CA SER A 30 -11.19 8.33 15.89
C SER A 30 -10.90 7.45 14.67
N THR A 31 -11.86 6.64 14.24
CA THR A 31 -11.84 6.02 12.90
C THR A 31 -12.19 7.09 11.86
N ALA A 32 -11.28 7.37 10.92
CA ALA A 32 -11.57 8.25 9.79
C ALA A 32 -12.60 7.57 8.86
N GLN A 33 -13.68 8.26 8.52
CA GLN A 33 -14.66 7.79 7.54
C GLN A 33 -14.17 8.17 6.13
N TYR A 34 -13.70 7.20 5.37
CA TYR A 34 -13.36 7.38 3.96
C TYR A 34 -14.60 7.22 3.07
N TYR A 35 -14.73 8.06 2.03
CA TYR A 35 -15.77 7.92 1.03
C TYR A 35 -15.33 6.90 -0.01
N ASN A 36 -16.03 5.76 -0.07
CA ASN A 36 -15.78 4.74 -1.07
C ASN A 36 -16.66 5.03 -2.31
N PRO A 37 -16.06 5.32 -3.49
CA PRO A 37 -16.81 5.61 -4.71
C PRO A 37 -17.71 4.44 -5.18
N ALA A 38 -17.47 3.21 -4.71
CA ALA A 38 -18.32 2.04 -5.01
C ALA A 38 -19.75 2.12 -4.41
N LYS A 39 -20.09 3.17 -3.65
CA LYS A 39 -21.38 3.36 -2.98
C LYS A 39 -22.25 4.47 -3.55
N GLU A 40 -21.93 5.02 -4.72
CA GLU A 40 -22.85 5.96 -5.38
C GLU A 40 -24.18 5.26 -5.72
N THR A 41 -25.26 5.72 -5.10
CA THR A 41 -26.63 5.47 -5.56
C THR A 41 -27.13 6.71 -6.27
N ALA A 42 -27.87 6.49 -7.36
CA ALA A 42 -28.34 7.49 -8.34
C ALA A 42 -29.21 8.65 -7.81
N ALA A 43 -29.29 8.85 -6.49
CA ALA A 43 -30.04 9.93 -5.85
C ALA A 43 -29.17 11.12 -5.39
N ASP A 44 -27.83 11.00 -5.38
CA ASP A 44 -26.90 12.10 -5.10
C ASP A 44 -26.31 12.75 -6.38
N THR A 45 -26.79 12.31 -7.54
CA THR A 45 -26.39 12.82 -8.86
C THR A 45 -27.23 14.04 -9.25
N GLU A 46 -26.89 15.23 -8.75
CA GLU A 46 -26.99 16.41 -9.60
C GLU A 46 -25.57 16.71 -10.12
N GLU A 47 -25.41 16.44 -11.42
CA GLU A 47 -24.22 16.66 -12.27
C GLU A 47 -23.05 15.68 -12.15
N ALA A 48 -23.16 14.57 -12.90
CA ALA A 48 -22.08 14.11 -13.80
C ALA A 48 -22.62 13.05 -14.79
N GLU A 49 -23.59 13.42 -15.63
CA GLU A 49 -23.84 12.65 -16.86
C GLU A 49 -22.74 13.01 -17.87
N GLY A 50 -21.82 12.06 -18.08
CA GLY A 50 -20.73 12.17 -19.04
C GLY A 50 -20.14 10.82 -19.41
N ALA A 51 -20.98 9.80 -19.62
CA ALA A 51 -20.57 8.56 -20.25
C ALA A 51 -20.26 8.82 -21.74
N GLY A 52 -18.98 8.95 -22.06
CA GLY A 52 -18.46 9.01 -23.42
C GLY A 52 -17.00 8.56 -23.42
N ALA A 53 -16.71 7.55 -24.23
CA ALA A 53 -15.35 7.05 -24.44
C ALA A 53 -14.45 8.17 -24.99
N GLU A 54 -13.63 8.80 -24.15
CA GLU A 54 -12.41 9.50 -24.53
C GLU A 54 -11.34 9.40 -23.43
N THR A 55 -10.09 9.46 -23.87
CA THR A 55 -8.83 9.36 -23.11
C THR A 55 -8.59 10.58 -22.22
N SER A 56 -9.59 11.06 -21.49
CA SER A 56 -9.45 12.28 -20.72
C SER A 56 -9.13 11.95 -19.27
N ILE A 57 -7.96 12.39 -18.83
CA ILE A 57 -7.71 12.54 -17.41
C ILE A 57 -8.74 13.49 -16.80
N GLY A 58 -9.24 13.18 -15.60
CA GLY A 58 -10.24 14.02 -14.93
C GLY A 58 -9.68 15.41 -14.62
N THR A 59 -10.55 16.43 -14.57
CA THR A 59 -10.13 17.82 -14.29
C THR A 59 -10.06 18.14 -12.81
N ASP A 60 -10.57 17.24 -11.96
CA ASP A 60 -10.56 17.45 -10.51
C ASP A 60 -9.16 17.26 -9.94
N LEU A 61 -8.80 18.14 -9.01
CA LEU A 61 -7.53 18.09 -8.29
C LEU A 61 -7.69 17.34 -6.98
N TYR A 62 -6.79 16.38 -6.77
CA TYR A 62 -6.72 15.55 -5.57
C TYR A 62 -5.36 15.72 -4.91
N LEU A 63 -5.37 16.03 -3.62
CA LEU A 63 -4.18 16.00 -2.79
C LEU A 63 -3.95 14.56 -2.31
N ILE A 64 -2.73 14.05 -2.50
CA ILE A 64 -2.31 12.78 -1.91
C ILE A 64 -2.14 12.98 -0.40
N ILE A 65 -2.96 12.30 0.39
CA ILE A 65 -2.87 12.31 1.86
C ILE A 65 -2.18 11.05 2.41
N GLY A 66 -2.05 10.02 1.59
CA GLY A 66 -1.29 8.80 1.88
C GLY A 66 -1.09 8.00 0.60
N ASN A 67 0.06 7.35 0.49
CA ASN A 67 0.34 6.38 -0.56
C ASN A 67 0.89 5.12 0.10
N ASP A 68 0.04 4.11 0.21
CA ASP A 68 0.40 2.80 0.74
C ASP A 68 0.78 1.91 -0.44
N MET A 69 2.08 1.87 -0.74
CA MET A 69 2.65 1.06 -1.81
C MET A 69 2.67 -0.43 -1.50
N THR A 70 2.44 -0.81 -0.24
CA THR A 70 2.23 -2.20 0.16
C THR A 70 0.80 -2.56 -0.24
N ASN A 71 -0.22 -1.93 0.36
CA ASN A 71 -1.62 -2.29 0.09
C ASN A 71 -2.19 -1.72 -1.24
N GLU A 72 -1.33 -1.28 -2.17
CA GLU A 72 -1.68 -0.61 -3.43
C GLU A 72 -2.77 0.47 -3.30
N GLN A 73 -2.69 1.29 -2.25
CA GLN A 73 -3.76 2.19 -1.86
C GLN A 73 -3.33 3.65 -1.88
N LEU A 74 -4.00 4.43 -2.72
CA LEU A 74 -3.84 5.87 -2.80
C LEU A 74 -4.97 6.55 -2.04
N ASN A 75 -4.61 7.20 -0.93
CA ASN A 75 -5.54 7.95 -0.11
C ASN A 75 -5.49 9.42 -0.54
N LEU A 76 -6.62 9.95 -0.99
CA LEU A 76 -6.72 11.23 -1.66
C LEU A 76 -7.73 12.13 -0.99
N LYS A 77 -7.48 13.43 -0.98
CA LYS A 77 -8.47 14.47 -0.62
C LYS A 77 -8.75 15.31 -1.86
N GLN A 78 -9.99 15.27 -2.36
CA GLN A 78 -10.40 16.16 -3.45
C GLN A 78 -10.37 17.61 -2.94
N LEU A 79 -9.63 18.49 -3.62
CA LEU A 79 -9.41 19.86 -3.14
C LEU A 79 -10.68 20.71 -3.14
N ALA A 80 -11.57 20.51 -4.12
CA ALA A 80 -12.79 21.31 -4.26
C ALA A 80 -13.83 21.02 -3.16
N SER A 81 -14.03 19.75 -2.82
CA SER A 81 -15.06 19.31 -1.86
C SER A 81 -14.51 19.02 -0.46
N GLY A 82 -13.20 18.76 -0.34
CA GLY A 82 -12.58 18.25 0.87
C GLY A 82 -12.88 16.78 1.18
N LYS A 83 -13.65 16.08 0.33
CA LYS A 83 -13.95 14.65 0.50
C LYS A 83 -12.68 13.82 0.33
N GLN A 84 -12.56 12.78 1.16
CA GLN A 84 -11.46 11.84 1.11
C GLN A 84 -11.88 10.55 0.41
N TYR A 85 -11.03 10.07 -0.50
CA TYR A 85 -11.23 8.89 -1.32
C TYR A 85 -10.06 7.95 -1.10
N LEU A 86 -10.37 6.65 -1.00
CA LEU A 86 -9.37 5.61 -1.06
C LEU A 86 -9.50 4.94 -2.42
N TYR A 87 -8.44 4.97 -3.21
CA TYR A 87 -8.36 4.26 -4.48
C TYR A 87 -7.37 3.11 -4.36
N VAL A 88 -7.80 1.92 -4.75
CA VAL A 88 -6.89 0.81 -5.00
C VAL A 88 -6.30 1.04 -6.39
N TYR A 89 -5.00 0.87 -6.53
CA TYR A 89 -4.28 0.88 -7.81
C TYR A 89 -3.59 -0.47 -7.99
N SER A 90 -2.87 -0.62 -9.10
CA SER A 90 -1.93 -1.73 -9.20
C SER A 90 -0.77 -1.39 -10.11
N LEU A 91 0.13 -2.34 -10.38
CA LEU A 91 1.18 -2.14 -11.38
C LEU A 91 0.70 -1.78 -12.81
N SER A 92 -0.58 -1.94 -13.19
CA SER A 92 -1.10 -1.56 -14.54
C SER A 92 -1.44 -0.09 -14.57
N THR A 93 -1.60 0.52 -13.40
CA THR A 93 -2.00 1.90 -13.27
C THR A 93 -0.95 2.76 -13.95
N ASP A 94 -1.39 3.51 -14.95
CA ASP A 94 -0.53 4.43 -15.67
C ASP A 94 -0.32 5.68 -14.81
N PHE A 95 0.74 5.64 -14.02
CA PHE A 95 1.24 6.78 -13.25
C PHE A 95 2.03 7.69 -14.17
N GLN A 96 1.63 8.95 -14.23
CA GLN A 96 2.18 9.94 -15.15
C GLN A 96 2.74 11.17 -14.42
N ASP A 97 3.86 11.69 -14.92
CA ASP A 97 4.39 12.98 -14.51
C ASP A 97 3.49 14.13 -15.00
N LYS A 98 3.81 15.36 -14.58
CA LYS A 98 3.05 16.57 -15.00
C LYS A 98 3.08 16.87 -16.50
N TYR A 99 3.87 16.15 -17.29
CA TYR A 99 3.95 16.27 -18.73
C TYR A 99 3.25 15.11 -19.46
N GLY A 100 2.70 14.15 -18.72
CA GLY A 100 2.03 12.97 -19.26
C GLY A 100 2.97 11.82 -19.63
N ASN A 101 4.25 11.88 -19.22
CA ASN A 101 5.18 10.75 -19.38
C ASN A 101 5.02 9.77 -18.22
N SER A 102 5.37 8.50 -18.45
CA SER A 102 5.37 7.50 -17.38
C SER A 102 6.27 7.91 -16.21
N ALA A 103 5.73 7.77 -15.01
CA ALA A 103 6.34 8.04 -13.71
C ALA A 103 6.23 6.80 -12.81
N THR A 104 7.00 6.77 -11.73
CA THR A 104 6.89 5.70 -10.73
C THR A 104 5.88 6.09 -9.65
N THR A 105 5.23 5.11 -9.04
CA THR A 105 4.38 5.31 -7.85
C THR A 105 5.12 5.99 -6.70
N MET A 106 6.46 5.92 -6.64
CA MET A 106 7.26 6.69 -5.69
C MET A 106 7.15 8.20 -5.88
N ASP A 107 6.91 8.66 -7.11
CA ASP A 107 6.74 10.08 -7.42
C ASP A 107 5.39 10.62 -6.90
N PHE A 108 4.51 9.75 -6.41
CA PHE A 108 3.17 10.05 -5.91
C PHE A 108 3.18 10.12 -4.37
N GLU A 109 4.06 10.98 -3.85
CA GLU A 109 4.24 11.17 -2.41
C GLU A 109 3.08 11.96 -1.77
N PRO A 110 2.77 11.71 -0.48
CA PRO A 110 1.89 12.57 0.29
C PRO A 110 2.28 14.05 0.17
N GLY A 111 1.28 14.90 0.04
CA GLY A 111 1.44 16.34 -0.18
C GLY A 111 1.43 16.75 -1.65
N ARG A 112 1.67 15.85 -2.61
CA ARG A 112 1.54 16.18 -4.04
C ARG A 112 0.08 16.23 -4.48
N VAL A 113 -0.18 16.95 -5.56
CA VAL A 113 -1.51 17.10 -6.15
C VAL A 113 -1.54 16.43 -7.51
N ILE A 114 -2.61 15.69 -7.76
CA ILE A 114 -2.77 14.85 -8.95
C ILE A 114 -4.17 15.00 -9.53
N HIS A 115 -4.30 14.56 -10.77
CA HIS A 115 -5.57 14.19 -11.36
C HIS A 115 -5.75 12.68 -11.34
N ILE A 116 -7.02 12.29 -11.28
CA ILE A 116 -7.45 10.90 -11.43
C ILE A 116 -8.09 10.75 -12.80
N GLY A 117 -7.58 9.82 -13.59
CA GLY A 117 -8.08 9.49 -14.91
C GLY A 117 -9.06 8.33 -14.86
N LYS A 118 -8.83 7.35 -15.73
CA LYS A 118 -9.70 6.18 -15.88
C LYS A 118 -9.71 5.31 -14.62
N LYS A 119 -10.85 4.65 -14.44
CA LYS A 119 -11.08 3.59 -13.46
C LYS A 119 -11.73 2.41 -14.16
N ASP A 120 -11.58 1.21 -13.63
CA ASP A 120 -12.30 0.04 -14.13
C ASP A 120 -13.76 0.01 -13.60
N GLY A 121 -14.47 -1.09 -13.90
CA GLY A 121 -15.87 -1.28 -13.48
C GLY A 121 -16.07 -1.44 -11.97
N GLU A 122 -15.02 -1.78 -11.24
CA GLU A 122 -15.00 -1.96 -9.77
C GLU A 122 -14.56 -0.68 -9.04
N GLY A 123 -13.93 0.24 -9.77
CA GLY A 123 -13.48 1.54 -9.26
C GLY A 123 -11.98 1.62 -8.97
N ARG A 124 -11.19 0.60 -9.35
CA ARG A 124 -9.72 0.63 -9.23
C ARG A 124 -9.14 1.62 -10.21
N LEU A 125 -8.05 2.26 -9.80
CA LEU A 125 -7.40 3.34 -10.51
C LEU A 125 -6.59 2.80 -11.70
N LEU A 126 -6.91 3.22 -12.92
CA LEU A 126 -6.15 2.84 -14.11
C LEU A 126 -5.17 3.92 -14.56
N GLN A 127 -5.37 5.18 -14.13
CA GLN A 127 -4.52 6.29 -14.53
C GLN A 127 -4.50 7.39 -13.47
N ALA A 128 -3.30 7.88 -13.15
CA ALA A 128 -3.10 9.02 -12.27
C ALA A 128 -1.98 9.91 -12.84
N GLN A 129 -2.14 11.22 -12.79
CA GLN A 129 -1.12 12.15 -13.29
C GLN A 129 -0.85 13.25 -12.28
N ILE A 130 0.42 13.60 -12.07
CA ILE A 130 0.78 14.78 -11.29
C ILE A 130 0.20 16.03 -11.96
N ALA A 131 -0.52 16.84 -11.19
CA ALA A 131 -1.19 18.03 -11.70
C ALA A 131 -0.17 19.08 -12.18
N ASP A 132 -0.40 19.69 -13.34
CA ASP A 132 0.50 20.70 -13.93
C ASP A 132 0.08 22.14 -13.59
N GLU A 133 -1.12 22.34 -13.05
CA GLU A 133 -1.65 23.64 -12.63
C GLU A 133 -1.15 24.09 -11.26
N VAL A 134 -0.59 23.15 -10.48
CA VAL A 134 0.05 23.45 -9.20
C VAL A 134 1.53 23.73 -9.40
N TRP A 135 2.07 24.61 -8.57
CA TRP A 135 3.51 24.77 -8.44
C TRP A 135 4.00 23.97 -7.24
N GLU A 136 5.24 23.50 -7.33
CA GLU A 136 5.96 22.80 -6.27
C GLU A 136 7.33 23.43 -6.09
N TYR A 137 7.68 23.70 -4.83
CA TYR A 137 9.02 24.10 -4.43
C TYR A 137 9.56 23.10 -3.42
N SER A 138 10.72 22.54 -3.73
CA SER A 138 11.46 21.62 -2.86
C SER A 138 12.64 22.33 -2.21
N ASP A 139 13.30 21.67 -1.26
CA ASP A 139 14.53 22.11 -0.61
C ASP A 139 14.41 23.48 0.08
N ILE A 140 13.21 23.79 0.58
CA ILE A 140 12.96 25.05 1.27
C ILE A 140 13.50 24.95 2.69
N THR A 141 14.56 25.71 2.94
CA THR A 141 15.17 25.87 4.29
C THR A 141 14.92 27.26 4.88
N LYS A 142 14.35 28.19 4.10
CA LYS A 142 14.11 29.59 4.50
C LYS A 142 12.64 29.93 4.38
N TYR A 143 11.91 29.59 5.43
CA TYR A 143 10.49 29.90 5.55
C TYR A 143 10.16 30.46 6.94
N SER A 144 8.97 31.07 7.05
CA SER A 144 8.41 31.48 8.34
C SER A 144 6.89 31.43 8.28
N VAL A 145 6.25 31.00 9.36
CA VAL A 145 4.80 30.87 9.43
C VAL A 145 4.23 31.83 10.47
N ASP A 146 3.33 32.72 10.04
CA ASP A 146 2.51 33.57 10.92
C ASP A 146 1.13 32.92 11.04
N THR A 147 0.97 32.07 12.06
CA THR A 147 -0.25 31.29 12.31
C THR A 147 -1.45 32.14 12.72
N GLU A 148 -1.21 33.31 13.32
CA GLU A 148 -2.27 34.25 13.68
C GLU A 148 -2.88 34.91 12.44
N ARG A 149 -2.06 35.18 11.43
CA ARG A 149 -2.51 35.82 10.18
C ARG A 149 -2.80 34.83 9.05
N GLY A 150 -2.48 33.55 9.22
CA GLY A 150 -2.60 32.55 8.16
C GLY A 150 -1.66 32.82 6.98
N ILE A 151 -0.46 33.34 7.26
CA ILE A 151 0.54 33.71 6.25
C ILE A 151 1.74 32.80 6.35
N PHE A 152 2.05 32.11 5.26
CA PHE A 152 3.28 31.35 5.08
C PHE A 152 4.22 32.14 4.19
N LYS A 153 5.44 32.41 4.66
CA LYS A 153 6.46 33.13 3.90
C LYS A 153 7.51 32.14 3.41
N ILE A 154 7.81 32.17 2.11
CA ILE A 154 8.94 31.46 1.51
C ILE A 154 9.83 32.55 0.91
N ALA A 155 11.06 32.67 1.42
CA ALA A 155 11.92 33.82 1.14
C ALA A 155 11.19 35.16 1.37
N ASP A 156 10.88 35.91 0.30
CA ASP A 156 10.17 37.19 0.37
C ASP A 156 8.70 37.14 -0.09
N SER A 157 8.27 36.01 -0.64
CA SER A 157 6.90 35.79 -1.08
C SER A 157 6.01 35.39 0.09
N LYS A 158 4.76 35.88 0.06
CA LYS A 158 3.74 35.56 1.06
C LYS A 158 2.61 34.78 0.42
N TYR A 159 2.21 33.71 1.09
CA TYR A 159 1.14 32.82 0.67
C TYR A 159 0.11 32.68 1.77
N SER A 160 -1.15 32.53 1.39
CA SER A 160 -2.22 32.13 2.31
C SER A 160 -2.31 30.61 2.41
N TYR A 161 -2.87 30.09 3.49
CA TYR A 161 -3.20 28.67 3.62
C TYR A 161 -4.49 28.48 4.43
N ASP A 162 -5.14 27.34 4.26
CA ASP A 162 -6.36 27.00 5.01
C ASP A 162 -6.03 26.48 6.42
N ALA A 163 -6.97 26.61 7.36
CA ALA A 163 -6.78 26.13 8.73
C ALA A 163 -6.54 24.61 8.82
N ASP A 164 -7.01 23.84 7.84
CA ASP A 164 -6.83 22.40 7.71
C ASP A 164 -5.72 22.01 6.72
N LEU A 165 -4.76 22.92 6.47
CA LEU A 165 -3.57 22.69 5.65
C LEU A 165 -2.97 21.31 5.95
N PHE A 166 -2.73 20.56 4.88
CA PHE A 166 -2.08 19.25 5.01
C PHE A 166 -0.59 19.47 5.26
N VAL A 167 -0.13 19.05 6.42
CA VAL A 167 1.28 19.07 6.80
C VAL A 167 1.67 17.65 7.17
N GLU A 168 2.74 17.13 6.58
CA GLU A 168 3.22 15.79 6.85
C GLU A 168 4.73 15.73 7.06
N SER A 169 5.17 14.70 7.76
CA SER A 169 6.56 14.30 7.89
C SER A 169 6.63 12.78 7.79
N ASN A 170 7.43 12.24 6.86
CA ASN A 170 7.58 10.80 6.63
C ASN A 170 6.25 10.06 6.43
N GLY A 171 5.29 10.69 5.76
CA GLY A 171 3.96 10.11 5.50
C GLY A 171 2.99 10.21 6.67
N GLU A 172 3.40 10.77 7.82
CA GLU A 172 2.52 11.03 8.95
C GLU A 172 2.05 12.48 8.98
N LYS A 173 0.75 12.69 9.20
CA LYS A 173 0.20 14.04 9.34
C LYS A 173 0.64 14.68 10.66
N ILE A 174 1.31 15.82 10.56
CA ILE A 174 1.73 16.64 11.71
C ILE A 174 0.96 17.97 11.74
N ARG A 175 1.14 18.77 12.80
CA ARG A 175 0.62 20.14 12.80
C ARG A 175 1.66 21.08 12.20
N LEU A 176 1.18 22.16 11.61
CA LEU A 176 2.05 23.24 11.12
C LEU A 176 2.95 23.83 12.22
N SER A 177 2.51 23.79 13.48
CA SER A 177 3.28 24.21 14.66
C SER A 177 4.43 23.28 15.02
N ASP A 178 4.42 22.05 14.51
CA ASP A 178 5.41 21.03 14.82
C ASP A 178 6.62 21.13 13.87
N LEU A 179 6.49 21.91 12.79
CA LEU A 179 7.61 22.26 11.91
C LEU A 179 8.69 23.03 12.67
N ASN A 180 9.93 22.65 12.41
CA ASN A 180 11.12 23.31 12.92
C ASN A 180 11.78 24.13 11.81
N GLU A 181 12.27 25.34 12.10
CA GLU A 181 12.99 26.18 11.13
C GLU A 181 14.26 25.52 10.55
N LYS A 182 14.73 24.41 11.14
CA LYS A 182 15.82 23.59 10.63
C LYS A 182 15.38 22.51 9.64
N ASP A 183 14.08 22.22 9.59
CA ASP A 183 13.53 21.26 8.66
C ASP A 183 13.64 21.80 7.25
N GLU A 184 13.96 20.90 6.33
CA GLU A 184 13.85 21.14 4.91
C GLU A 184 12.47 20.66 4.47
N ILE A 185 11.78 21.47 3.67
CA ILE A 185 10.38 21.19 3.31
C ILE A 185 10.17 21.29 1.80
N ARG A 186 9.22 20.48 1.32
CA ARG A 186 8.53 20.67 0.05
C ARG A 186 7.20 21.38 0.29
N VAL A 187 6.87 22.35 -0.56
CA VAL A 187 5.61 23.09 -0.51
C VAL A 187 4.94 23.04 -1.87
N VAL A 188 3.68 22.62 -1.90
CA VAL A 188 2.84 22.63 -3.10
C VAL A 188 1.75 23.69 -2.95
N GLY A 189 1.50 24.45 -4.01
CA GLY A 189 0.46 25.49 -4.00
C GLY A 189 -0.12 25.82 -5.37
N ILE A 190 -1.21 26.59 -5.36
CA ILE A 190 -1.88 27.08 -6.56
C ILE A 190 -2.15 28.58 -6.41
N GLY A 191 -1.72 29.37 -7.40
CA GLY A 191 -1.73 30.83 -7.30
C GLY A 191 -0.94 31.30 -6.07
N THR A 192 -1.60 32.02 -5.15
CA THR A 192 -1.00 32.52 -3.90
C THR A 192 -1.38 31.70 -2.67
N LYS A 193 -1.90 30.48 -2.85
CA LYS A 193 -2.38 29.62 -1.78
C LYS A 193 -1.54 28.35 -1.68
N ILE A 194 -1.08 28.01 -0.48
CA ILE A 194 -0.43 26.72 -0.20
C ILE A 194 -1.51 25.66 0.02
N LEU A 195 -1.29 24.50 -0.58
CA LEU A 195 -2.14 23.32 -0.50
C LEU A 195 -1.58 22.27 0.48
N SER A 196 -0.25 22.15 0.53
CA SER A 196 0.44 21.20 1.41
C SER A 196 1.85 21.65 1.78
N VAL A 197 2.35 21.10 2.89
CA VAL A 197 3.74 21.21 3.33
C VAL A 197 4.22 19.82 3.76
N SER A 198 5.31 19.36 3.19
CA SER A 198 5.92 18.06 3.48
C SER A 198 7.31 18.29 4.08
N VAL A 199 7.61 17.70 5.22
CA VAL A 199 8.97 17.66 5.75
C VAL A 199 9.77 16.67 4.94
N THR A 200 10.75 17.19 4.22
CA THR A 200 11.71 16.42 3.43
C THR A 200 13.03 16.47 4.18
N THR A 201 13.13 15.74 5.30
CA THR A 201 14.45 15.46 5.89
C THR A 201 15.34 14.83 4.83
N GLY A 202 16.64 15.08 4.91
CA GLY A 202 17.59 14.86 3.82
C GLY A 202 17.38 13.57 3.02
N GLN A 203 17.25 13.69 1.71
CA GLN A 203 17.26 12.55 0.79
C GLN A 203 18.69 12.25 0.35
N GLY A 204 19.00 10.98 0.13
CA GLY A 204 20.16 10.56 -0.63
C GLY A 204 19.74 9.95 -1.96
N THR A 205 20.69 9.68 -2.85
CA THR A 205 20.42 9.04 -4.13
C THR A 205 20.97 7.63 -4.14
N LEU A 206 20.13 6.63 -4.38
CA LEU A 206 20.56 5.27 -4.72
C LEU A 206 20.79 5.19 -6.24
N GLU A 207 22.05 5.07 -6.66
CA GLU A 207 22.46 4.92 -8.05
C GLU A 207 22.77 3.46 -8.37
N LEU A 208 22.02 2.87 -9.31
CA LEU A 208 22.22 1.49 -9.73
C LEU A 208 23.28 1.40 -10.84
N LYS A 209 24.16 0.41 -10.75
CA LYS A 209 25.16 0.06 -11.78
C LYS A 209 24.93 -1.36 -12.31
N ASN A 210 25.40 -1.58 -13.53
CA ASN A 210 25.31 -2.86 -14.24
C ASN A 210 23.88 -3.44 -14.27
N THR A 211 22.91 -2.58 -14.60
CA THR A 211 21.48 -2.91 -14.54
C THR A 211 21.01 -3.89 -15.60
N SER A 212 21.81 -4.20 -16.61
CA SER A 212 21.34 -4.85 -17.85
C SER A 212 20.64 -6.19 -17.68
N VAL A 213 20.99 -6.98 -16.65
CA VAL A 213 20.30 -8.25 -16.36
C VAL A 213 18.93 -8.04 -15.73
N PHE A 214 18.71 -6.91 -15.08
CA PHE A 214 17.50 -6.62 -14.31
C PHE A 214 16.60 -5.54 -14.94
N GLU A 215 17.05 -4.92 -16.04
CA GLU A 215 16.27 -3.94 -16.79
C GLU A 215 14.92 -4.52 -17.21
N GLY A 216 13.84 -3.78 -16.93
CA GLY A 216 12.46 -4.20 -17.19
C GLY A 216 11.81 -4.99 -16.04
N SER A 217 12.59 -5.51 -15.09
CA SER A 217 12.09 -6.09 -13.84
C SER A 217 11.94 -5.04 -12.73
N PHE A 218 11.72 -5.46 -11.48
CA PHE A 218 11.50 -4.59 -10.33
C PHE A 218 12.62 -4.63 -9.30
N ILE A 219 12.78 -3.52 -8.60
CA ILE A 219 13.60 -3.33 -7.41
C ILE A 219 12.68 -3.01 -6.24
N GLN A 220 12.94 -3.66 -5.11
CA GLN A 220 12.34 -3.34 -3.82
C GLN A 220 13.40 -2.71 -2.91
N VAL A 221 13.07 -1.63 -2.22
CA VAL A 221 13.92 -0.98 -1.21
C VAL A 221 13.16 -0.86 0.12
N GLY A 222 13.65 -1.51 1.16
CA GLY A 222 12.92 -1.70 2.40
C GLY A 222 11.57 -2.39 2.17
N SER A 223 10.55 -1.96 2.90
CA SER A 223 9.19 -2.52 2.82
C SER A 223 8.21 -1.68 1.99
N LYS A 224 8.65 -0.52 1.47
CA LYS A 224 7.72 0.50 0.93
C LYS A 224 8.03 0.98 -0.47
N ILE A 225 9.22 0.70 -1.00
CA ILE A 225 9.71 1.35 -2.22
C ILE A 225 9.83 0.26 -3.29
N PHE A 226 8.93 0.27 -4.27
CA PHE A 226 8.95 -0.64 -5.43
C PHE A 226 9.00 0.14 -6.74
N ALA A 227 10.01 -0.11 -7.57
CA ALA A 227 10.19 0.53 -8.88
C ALA A 227 10.58 -0.46 -9.96
N GLN A 228 10.25 -0.16 -11.21
CA GLN A 228 10.81 -0.88 -12.35
C GLN A 228 12.25 -0.41 -12.61
N ILE A 229 13.18 -1.34 -12.78
CA ILE A 229 14.59 -1.07 -13.03
C ILE A 229 14.77 -0.63 -14.49
N THR A 230 15.39 0.53 -14.65
CA THR A 230 15.80 1.08 -15.96
C THR A 230 17.33 1.20 -16.04
N HIS A 231 17.85 1.46 -17.25
CA HIS A 231 19.29 1.52 -17.49
C HIS A 231 20.00 2.56 -16.61
N ASN A 232 20.87 2.10 -15.71
CA ASN A 232 21.62 2.94 -14.76
C ASN A 232 20.72 3.93 -13.99
N MET A 233 19.55 3.45 -13.54
CA MET A 233 18.56 4.22 -12.80
C MET A 233 19.14 4.87 -11.53
N LYS A 234 18.56 6.01 -11.14
CA LYS A 234 18.77 6.66 -9.84
C LYS A 234 17.43 6.81 -9.13
N LEU A 235 17.43 6.52 -7.83
CA LEU A 235 16.27 6.65 -6.95
C LEU A 235 16.59 7.66 -5.86
N GLU A 236 15.71 8.64 -5.64
CA GLU A 236 15.79 9.53 -4.49
C GLU A 236 15.08 8.85 -3.31
N ILE A 237 15.83 8.57 -2.25
CA ILE A 237 15.35 7.80 -1.11
C ILE A 237 15.62 8.61 0.16
N PRO A 238 14.67 8.66 1.12
CA PRO A 238 14.94 9.28 2.42
C PRO A 238 16.20 8.71 3.08
N GLU A 239 16.90 9.53 3.87
CA GLU A 239 18.04 9.03 4.63
C GLU A 239 17.65 7.85 5.55
N GLY A 240 18.48 6.82 5.59
CA GLY A 240 18.18 5.61 6.35
C GLY A 240 18.92 4.38 5.84
N THR A 241 18.71 3.26 6.53
CA THR A 241 19.27 1.95 6.16
C THR A 241 18.16 1.07 5.63
N TYR A 242 18.35 0.48 4.46
CA TYR A 242 17.33 -0.29 3.74
C TYR A 242 17.89 -1.59 3.17
N THR A 243 17.10 -2.66 3.22
CA THR A 243 17.35 -3.85 2.39
C THR A 243 16.87 -3.59 0.97
N VAL A 244 17.76 -3.71 -0.01
CA VAL A 244 17.45 -3.63 -1.44
C VAL A 244 17.42 -5.04 -2.02
N THR A 245 16.33 -5.38 -2.71
CA THR A 245 16.13 -6.68 -3.36
C THR A 245 15.83 -6.50 -4.84
N VAL A 246 16.45 -7.32 -5.69
CA VAL A 246 16.20 -7.38 -7.13
C VAL A 246 16.04 -8.83 -7.58
N ALA A 247 15.18 -9.09 -8.56
CA ALA A 247 15.03 -10.40 -9.17
C ALA A 247 14.66 -10.28 -10.65
N ASN A 248 15.21 -11.12 -11.52
CA ASN A 248 14.82 -11.22 -12.92
C ASN A 248 15.24 -12.57 -13.53
N GLU A 249 14.31 -13.28 -14.16
CA GLU A 249 14.56 -14.53 -14.89
C GLU A 249 15.46 -15.55 -14.15
N GLY A 250 15.23 -15.74 -12.85
CA GLY A 250 16.01 -16.63 -11.99
C GLY A 250 17.28 -16.01 -11.40
N TYR A 251 17.64 -14.79 -11.75
CA TYR A 251 18.76 -14.06 -11.13
C TYR A 251 18.25 -13.10 -10.09
N GLY A 252 19.06 -12.79 -9.07
CA GLY A 252 18.64 -11.85 -8.04
C GLY A 252 19.19 -12.14 -6.66
N GLY A 253 18.97 -11.18 -5.77
CA GLY A 253 19.45 -11.20 -4.40
C GLY A 253 19.11 -9.92 -3.66
N SER A 254 19.53 -9.89 -2.39
CA SER A 254 19.26 -8.80 -1.47
C SER A 254 20.53 -8.31 -0.80
N THR A 255 20.62 -7.02 -0.50
CA THR A 255 21.69 -6.42 0.31
C THR A 255 21.19 -5.23 1.10
N GLU A 256 21.85 -4.92 2.21
CA GLU A 256 21.59 -3.69 2.96
C GLU A 256 22.37 -2.50 2.34
N VAL A 257 21.73 -1.34 2.23
CA VAL A 257 22.34 -0.08 1.81
C VAL A 257 22.02 1.02 2.82
N GLU A 258 22.99 1.90 3.06
CA GLU A 258 22.78 3.12 3.85
C GLU A 258 22.69 4.31 2.90
N ILE A 259 21.58 5.04 2.98
CA ILE A 259 21.30 6.25 2.23
C ILE A 259 21.60 7.43 3.15
N ALA A 260 22.64 8.18 2.82
CA ALA A 260 23.02 9.39 3.53
C ALA A 260 22.53 10.64 2.79
N ARG A 261 22.18 11.69 3.55
CA ARG A 261 21.69 12.96 3.01
C ARG A 261 22.64 13.58 1.99
N GLY A 262 22.10 13.89 0.81
CA GLY A 262 22.78 14.59 -0.28
C GLY A 262 23.94 13.79 -0.88
N GLU A 263 24.08 12.53 -0.51
CA GLU A 263 25.13 11.64 -0.99
C GLU A 263 24.54 10.62 -1.98
N ASN A 264 25.39 10.17 -2.90
CA ASN A 264 25.06 9.09 -3.81
C ASN A 264 25.55 7.78 -3.22
N CYS A 265 24.63 6.91 -2.82
CA CYS A 265 24.90 5.50 -2.54
C CYS A 265 24.87 4.74 -3.86
N THR A 266 25.96 4.06 -4.22
CA THR A 266 26.02 3.28 -5.47
C THR A 266 25.86 1.80 -5.15
N LEU A 267 24.95 1.13 -5.86
CA LEU A 267 24.72 -0.30 -5.75
C LEU A 267 24.96 -0.98 -7.10
N ASP A 268 25.89 -1.93 -7.12
CA ASP A 268 26.19 -2.73 -8.30
C ASP A 268 25.32 -3.99 -8.35
N LEU A 269 24.44 -4.08 -9.36
CA LEU A 269 23.52 -5.21 -9.47
C LEU A 269 24.19 -6.51 -9.94
N ASP A 270 25.38 -6.45 -10.54
CA ASP A 270 26.12 -7.68 -10.89
C ASP A 270 26.53 -8.46 -9.63
N GLU A 271 26.71 -7.77 -8.50
CA GLU A 271 26.99 -8.40 -7.21
C GLU A 271 25.76 -9.13 -6.66
N LEU A 272 24.55 -8.63 -6.96
CA LEU A 272 23.28 -9.23 -6.53
C LEU A 272 22.78 -10.31 -7.46
N LYS A 273 23.23 -10.33 -8.72
CA LYS A 273 22.88 -11.35 -9.70
C LYS A 273 23.05 -12.77 -9.15
N GLY A 274 24.21 -13.03 -8.53
CA GLY A 274 24.57 -14.34 -8.00
C GLY A 274 24.56 -15.46 -9.05
N GLU A 275 24.59 -16.71 -8.56
CA GLU A 275 24.33 -17.88 -9.40
C GLU A 275 22.82 -18.09 -9.57
N GLY A 276 22.40 -18.47 -10.78
CA GLY A 276 21.01 -18.74 -11.13
C GLY A 276 20.89 -19.85 -12.18
N PRO A 277 19.67 -20.24 -12.59
CA PRO A 277 18.41 -19.68 -12.12
C PRO A 277 18.03 -20.18 -10.71
N LYS A 278 17.64 -19.24 -9.86
CA LYS A 278 17.00 -19.47 -8.56
C LYS A 278 15.50 -19.64 -8.76
N THR A 279 14.91 -20.42 -7.87
CA THR A 279 13.47 -20.70 -7.86
C THR A 279 12.92 -20.53 -6.45
N GLY A 280 11.68 -20.07 -6.35
CA GLY A 280 10.88 -20.07 -5.14
C GLY A 280 9.84 -21.19 -5.16
N SER A 281 9.59 -21.79 -4.01
CA SER A 281 8.52 -22.76 -3.78
C SER A 281 7.32 -22.05 -3.19
N ILE A 282 6.27 -21.87 -3.97
CA ILE A 282 5.12 -21.03 -3.63
C ILE A 282 3.91 -21.91 -3.34
N ILE A 283 3.29 -21.75 -2.17
CA ILE A 283 2.04 -22.41 -1.82
C ILE A 283 0.91 -21.41 -2.02
N PHE A 284 -0.10 -21.79 -2.79
CA PHE A 284 -1.28 -20.96 -3.02
C PHE A 284 -2.49 -21.51 -2.26
N TYR A 285 -3.20 -20.63 -1.57
CA TYR A 285 -4.47 -20.90 -0.92
C TYR A 285 -5.54 -20.05 -1.60
N ILE A 286 -6.50 -20.68 -2.27
CA ILE A 286 -7.64 -19.98 -2.87
C ILE A 286 -8.87 -20.29 -2.03
N ASP A 287 -9.58 -19.26 -1.56
CA ASP A 287 -10.68 -19.39 -0.62
C ASP A 287 -11.99 -19.93 -1.23
N VAL A 288 -12.03 -20.10 -2.56
CA VAL A 288 -13.15 -20.66 -3.30
C VAL A 288 -12.86 -22.07 -3.81
N GLU A 289 -13.73 -23.01 -3.43
CA GLU A 289 -13.65 -24.41 -3.86
C GLU A 289 -13.88 -24.54 -5.38
N GLY A 290 -12.99 -25.26 -6.06
CA GLY A 290 -13.09 -25.51 -7.50
C GLY A 290 -12.58 -24.38 -8.39
N ALA A 291 -11.97 -23.34 -7.81
CA ALA A 291 -11.28 -22.30 -8.56
C ALA A 291 -10.14 -22.89 -9.40
N THR A 292 -9.88 -22.32 -10.57
CA THR A 292 -8.69 -22.64 -11.38
C THR A 292 -7.63 -21.57 -11.16
N LEU A 293 -6.36 -21.96 -11.18
CA LEU A 293 -5.23 -21.03 -11.18
C LEU A 293 -4.43 -21.25 -12.46
N SER A 294 -4.03 -20.17 -13.09
CA SER A 294 -3.06 -20.16 -14.18
C SER A 294 -1.93 -19.21 -13.86
N ILE A 295 -0.71 -19.62 -14.23
CA ILE A 295 0.51 -18.86 -14.04
C ILE A 295 1.21 -18.74 -15.39
N ASP A 296 1.53 -17.52 -15.81
CA ASP A 296 2.09 -17.17 -17.12
C ASP A 296 1.26 -17.72 -18.30
N GLY A 297 -0.06 -17.84 -18.10
CA GLY A 297 -1.03 -18.38 -19.06
C GLY A 297 -1.17 -19.90 -19.05
N ASP A 298 -0.38 -20.62 -18.26
CA ASP A 298 -0.49 -22.07 -18.11
C ASP A 298 -1.30 -22.43 -16.85
N THR A 299 -2.34 -23.26 -17.00
CA THR A 299 -3.10 -23.77 -15.85
C THR A 299 -2.23 -24.65 -14.96
N VAL A 300 -2.19 -24.34 -13.67
CA VAL A 300 -1.36 -25.04 -12.68
C VAL A 300 -2.23 -25.79 -11.67
N ASP A 301 -1.74 -26.94 -11.21
CA ASP A 301 -2.29 -27.63 -10.04
C ASP A 301 -1.67 -27.03 -8.78
N TYR A 302 -2.47 -26.23 -8.06
CA TYR A 302 -2.05 -25.54 -6.84
C TYR A 302 -2.36 -26.34 -5.56
N SER A 303 -2.75 -27.61 -5.67
CA SER A 303 -2.91 -28.50 -4.50
C SER A 303 -1.58 -28.88 -3.84
N ALA A 304 -0.46 -28.55 -4.47
CA ALA A 304 0.90 -28.72 -3.98
C ALA A 304 1.74 -27.46 -4.24
N PRO A 305 2.91 -27.31 -3.58
CA PRO A 305 3.79 -26.18 -3.83
C PRO A 305 4.18 -26.07 -5.31
N VAL A 306 4.03 -24.88 -5.87
CA VAL A 306 4.37 -24.54 -7.25
C VAL A 306 5.75 -23.92 -7.26
N VAL A 307 6.66 -24.50 -8.05
CA VAL A 307 8.02 -23.98 -8.20
C VAL A 307 8.04 -22.92 -9.30
N LEU A 308 8.36 -21.68 -8.93
CA LEU A 308 8.45 -20.55 -9.84
C LEU A 308 9.88 -20.02 -9.88
N THR A 309 10.32 -19.50 -11.01
CA THR A 309 11.63 -18.85 -11.13
C THR A 309 11.62 -17.51 -10.40
N TYR A 310 12.78 -17.03 -9.96
CA TYR A 310 12.84 -15.66 -9.44
C TYR A 310 12.50 -14.65 -10.56
N GLY A 311 11.78 -13.59 -10.24
CA GLY A 311 11.30 -12.61 -11.20
C GLY A 311 9.78 -12.45 -11.16
N VAL A 312 9.24 -11.83 -12.20
CA VAL A 312 7.81 -11.48 -12.28
C VAL A 312 7.06 -12.56 -13.07
N HIS A 313 5.99 -13.09 -12.48
CA HIS A 313 5.05 -14.04 -13.10
C HIS A 313 3.67 -13.38 -13.28
N GLU A 314 2.76 -13.95 -14.07
CA GLU A 314 1.35 -13.52 -14.19
C GLU A 314 0.44 -14.59 -13.59
N LEU A 315 -0.30 -14.30 -12.52
CA LEU A 315 -1.36 -15.17 -11.98
C LEU A 315 -2.72 -14.74 -12.54
N HIS A 316 -3.55 -15.73 -12.83
CA HIS A 316 -4.97 -15.55 -13.15
C HIS A 316 -5.77 -16.67 -12.47
N ALA A 317 -6.74 -16.30 -11.63
CA ALA A 317 -7.64 -17.24 -10.99
C ALA A 317 -9.10 -16.92 -11.29
N GLU A 318 -9.90 -17.96 -11.54
CA GLU A 318 -11.32 -17.84 -11.89
C GLU A 318 -12.13 -18.93 -11.16
N ALA A 319 -13.39 -18.60 -10.83
CA ALA A 319 -14.34 -19.54 -10.24
C ALA A 319 -15.78 -19.20 -10.66
N GLU A 320 -16.64 -20.21 -10.79
CA GLU A 320 -18.03 -19.99 -11.22
C GLU A 320 -18.80 -19.10 -10.20
N GLY A 321 -19.27 -17.93 -10.66
CA GLY A 321 -20.00 -16.97 -9.86
C GLY A 321 -19.13 -15.99 -9.06
N TYR A 322 -17.86 -15.88 -9.40
CA TYR A 322 -16.89 -14.93 -8.83
C TYR A 322 -16.23 -14.11 -9.94
N ASP A 323 -15.72 -12.93 -9.58
CA ASP A 323 -14.96 -12.08 -10.49
C ASP A 323 -13.54 -12.65 -10.71
N ASP A 324 -13.01 -12.49 -11.93
CA ASP A 324 -11.66 -12.91 -12.30
C ASP A 324 -10.60 -12.20 -11.42
N PHE A 325 -9.60 -12.96 -10.98
CA PHE A 325 -8.45 -12.45 -10.24
C PHE A 325 -7.24 -12.43 -11.15
N ASP A 326 -6.89 -11.27 -11.70
CA ASP A 326 -5.70 -11.09 -12.51
C ASP A 326 -4.62 -10.40 -11.70
N LYS A 327 -3.53 -11.09 -11.40
CA LYS A 327 -2.52 -10.63 -10.45
C LYS A 327 -1.13 -11.30 -10.78
N LYS A 328 0.00 -10.63 -11.02
CA LYS A 328 1.41 -11.04 -11.23
C LYS A 328 2.08 -11.71 -10.00
N LEU A 329 3.33 -12.14 -10.01
CA LEU A 329 4.03 -12.48 -8.76
C LEU A 329 5.52 -12.12 -8.83
N PHE A 330 6.10 -11.35 -7.90
CA PHE A 330 7.55 -11.07 -7.87
C PHE A 330 8.17 -12.02 -6.88
N VAL A 331 8.64 -13.13 -7.43
CA VAL A 331 9.32 -14.16 -6.69
C VAL A 331 10.74 -13.67 -6.45
N ASN A 332 11.06 -13.30 -5.21
CA ASN A 332 12.39 -12.83 -4.82
C ASN A 332 12.99 -13.60 -3.63
N SER A 333 12.38 -14.72 -3.23
CA SER A 333 12.93 -15.64 -2.23
C SER A 333 12.55 -17.11 -2.48
N ALA A 334 13.14 -17.99 -1.67
CA ALA A 334 13.09 -19.44 -1.80
C ALA A 334 11.72 -20.07 -1.48
N ALA A 335 10.87 -19.47 -0.64
CA ALA A 335 9.57 -20.08 -0.30
C ALA A 335 8.55 -19.07 0.25
N ALA A 336 7.33 -19.09 -0.28
CA ALA A 336 6.24 -18.17 0.09
C ALA A 336 4.90 -18.89 0.26
N ASN A 337 4.01 -18.32 1.07
CA ASN A 337 2.60 -18.68 1.10
C ASN A 337 1.76 -17.51 0.62
N ILE A 338 0.85 -17.79 -0.30
CA ILE A 338 0.03 -16.81 -1.00
C ILE A 338 -1.43 -17.16 -0.77
N ASP A 339 -2.14 -16.32 -0.05
CA ASP A 339 -3.61 -16.41 0.03
C ASP A 339 -4.23 -15.57 -1.08
N ILE A 340 -5.19 -16.12 -1.83
CA ILE A 340 -5.97 -15.46 -2.86
C ILE A 340 -7.44 -15.54 -2.44
N SER A 341 -8.07 -14.38 -2.31
CA SER A 341 -9.48 -14.24 -1.98
C SER A 341 -10.29 -13.79 -3.18
N LEU A 342 -11.29 -14.59 -3.58
CA LEU A 342 -12.22 -14.24 -4.66
C LEU A 342 -13.54 -13.69 -4.11
N THR A 343 -14.09 -12.68 -4.78
CA THR A 343 -15.36 -12.01 -4.44
C THR A 343 -16.45 -12.36 -5.44
N GLY A 344 -17.67 -12.55 -4.94
CA GLY A 344 -18.78 -13.07 -5.74
C GLY A 344 -19.43 -12.03 -6.65
N ASP A 345 -20.05 -12.52 -7.73
CA ASP A 345 -20.83 -11.74 -8.71
C ASP A 345 -21.86 -10.83 -8.00
N GLY A 346 -21.58 -9.53 -7.94
CA GLY A 346 -22.47 -8.51 -7.36
C GLY A 346 -22.15 -8.03 -5.94
N THR A 347 -20.99 -8.37 -5.39
CA THR A 347 -20.43 -7.72 -4.21
C THR A 347 -19.26 -6.81 -4.60
N THR A 348 -19.33 -5.50 -4.28
CA THR A 348 -18.26 -4.51 -4.52
C THR A 348 -17.14 -4.58 -3.48
N SER A 349 -16.53 -5.76 -3.33
CA SER A 349 -15.24 -5.92 -2.64
C SER A 349 -14.23 -6.37 -3.68
N ASP A 350 -13.01 -5.84 -3.64
CA ASP A 350 -11.92 -6.27 -4.50
C ASP A 350 -11.40 -7.64 -4.05
N ASN A 351 -11.02 -8.50 -5.00
CA ASN A 351 -10.26 -9.71 -4.72
C ASN A 351 -8.94 -9.35 -4.02
N ASP A 352 -8.68 -9.94 -2.85
CA ASP A 352 -7.53 -9.64 -2.00
C ASP A 352 -6.49 -10.76 -2.08
N MET A 353 -5.22 -10.46 -1.81
CA MET A 353 -4.20 -11.50 -1.69
C MET A 353 -3.23 -11.09 -0.58
N THR A 354 -2.76 -12.04 0.22
CA THR A 354 -1.94 -11.76 1.42
C THR A 354 -0.80 -12.75 1.56
N GLU A 355 0.35 -12.31 2.13
CA GLU A 355 1.51 -13.18 2.39
C GLU A 355 1.62 -13.64 3.83
N GLY A 356 2.06 -14.89 3.99
CA GLY A 356 2.72 -15.36 5.20
C GLY A 356 4.10 -15.94 4.88
N THR A 357 5.09 -15.62 5.70
CA THR A 357 6.40 -16.30 5.68
C THR A 357 6.45 -17.33 6.80
N GLU A 358 6.79 -18.58 6.46
CA GLU A 358 7.24 -19.57 7.45
C GLU A 358 8.73 -19.88 7.26
N SER A 359 9.45 -19.95 8.38
CA SER A 359 10.81 -20.47 8.46
C SER A 359 10.79 -21.97 8.22
N VAL A 360 11.28 -22.42 7.07
CA VAL A 360 11.52 -23.85 6.83
C VAL A 360 12.83 -24.24 7.53
N GLU A 361 12.76 -25.08 8.56
CA GLU A 361 13.95 -25.77 9.07
C GLU A 361 14.54 -26.62 7.92
N GLU A 362 15.79 -26.30 7.54
CA GLU A 362 16.59 -27.13 6.65
C GLU A 362 16.68 -28.54 7.23
N THR A 363 16.02 -29.52 6.60
CA THR A 363 16.31 -30.93 6.86
C THR A 363 17.51 -31.31 6.00
N GLU A 364 18.70 -31.12 6.56
CA GLU A 364 19.93 -31.73 6.05
C GLU A 364 19.73 -33.24 5.89
N THR A 365 19.94 -33.71 4.68
CA THR A 365 19.94 -35.13 4.34
C THR A 365 21.20 -35.77 4.93
N ALA A 366 21.06 -36.44 6.07
CA ALA A 366 22.10 -37.31 6.60
C ALA A 366 21.76 -38.77 6.33
N GLU A 367 22.47 -39.38 5.38
CA GLU A 367 22.54 -40.83 5.22
C GLU A 367 23.03 -41.49 6.52
N THR A 368 22.32 -42.49 7.04
CA THR A 368 22.96 -43.65 7.70
C THR A 368 22.05 -44.87 7.82
N GLU A 369 22.68 -46.04 7.67
CA GLU A 369 22.10 -47.36 7.51
C GLU A 369 21.48 -48.01 8.77
N THR A 370 20.45 -48.85 8.55
CA THR A 370 20.01 -50.05 9.30
C THR A 370 19.57 -49.86 10.78
N LYS A 371 18.47 -50.43 11.30
CA LYS A 371 18.00 -51.83 11.23
C LYS A 371 16.61 -51.92 11.92
N ASP A 372 15.69 -52.66 11.30
CA ASP A 372 14.66 -53.57 11.87
C ASP A 372 13.94 -53.23 13.19
N SER A 373 12.62 -53.02 13.14
CA SER A 373 11.60 -53.96 13.68
C SER A 373 10.18 -53.36 13.72
N GLU A 374 9.23 -54.22 13.35
CA GLU A 374 7.77 -54.34 13.61
C GLU A 374 7.25 -53.59 14.87
N GLU A 375 6.00 -53.15 15.05
CA GLU A 375 4.68 -53.58 14.57
C GLU A 375 3.64 -52.51 15.03
N GLU A 376 2.51 -52.41 14.32
CA GLU A 376 1.13 -52.09 14.78
C GLU A 376 0.89 -51.02 15.89
N THR A 377 0.00 -50.02 15.76
CA THR A 377 -1.43 -50.14 15.49
C THR A 377 -2.10 -48.76 15.43
N LYS A 378 -2.93 -48.55 14.40
CA LYS A 378 -4.35 -48.16 14.43
C LYS A 378 -4.85 -46.93 15.22
N SER A 379 -5.42 -46.01 14.43
CA SER A 379 -6.78 -45.45 14.53
C SER A 379 -7.14 -44.35 15.56
N THR A 380 -7.37 -43.15 15.00
CA THR A 380 -8.72 -42.55 14.80
C THR A 380 -9.21 -41.45 15.77
N GLU A 381 -9.60 -40.34 15.14
CA GLU A 381 -10.62 -39.33 15.48
C GLU A 381 -10.37 -38.40 16.69
N LYS A 382 -10.19 -37.09 16.43
CA LYS A 382 -11.23 -36.06 16.19
C LYS A 382 -11.80 -35.53 17.52
N ASP A 383 -11.43 -34.31 17.93
CA ASP A 383 -12.23 -33.09 17.74
C ASP A 383 -11.63 -31.90 18.49
N SER A 384 -11.97 -30.72 17.98
CA SER A 384 -11.75 -29.35 18.45
C SER A 384 -11.73 -29.11 19.97
N GLU A 385 -10.87 -28.18 20.43
CA GLU A 385 -11.28 -26.81 20.78
C GLU A 385 -10.10 -25.94 21.26
N THR A 386 -10.18 -24.70 20.82
CA THR A 386 -9.34 -23.49 20.96
C THR A 386 -8.81 -23.17 22.36
N SER A 387 -7.56 -22.71 22.46
CA SER A 387 -7.18 -21.71 23.48
C SER A 387 -5.91 -20.94 23.10
N ASP A 388 -6.07 -19.62 22.98
CA ASP A 388 -5.04 -18.61 22.79
C ASP A 388 -3.88 -18.71 23.79
N LYS A 389 -2.65 -18.56 23.27
CA LYS A 389 -1.56 -18.01 24.07
C LYS A 389 -0.53 -17.28 23.21
N SER A 390 -0.62 -15.96 23.26
CA SER A 390 0.39 -15.00 22.84
C SER A 390 1.75 -15.28 23.48
N THR A 391 2.80 -15.32 22.66
CA THR A 391 4.18 -15.08 23.10
C THR A 391 4.96 -14.43 21.97
N ASP A 392 5.29 -13.15 22.17
CA ASP A 392 6.35 -12.39 21.48
C ASP A 392 7.62 -13.22 21.32
N LYS A 393 8.10 -13.36 20.08
CA LYS A 393 9.52 -13.53 19.74
C LYS A 393 9.80 -12.91 18.37
N ASP A 394 10.56 -11.82 18.39
CA ASP A 394 11.44 -11.36 17.31
C ASP A 394 12.17 -12.56 16.71
N VAL A 395 11.87 -12.87 15.45
CA VAL A 395 12.76 -13.64 14.58
C VAL A 395 12.72 -12.94 13.23
N THR A 396 13.91 -12.49 12.81
CA THR A 396 14.29 -12.11 11.45
C THR A 396 13.59 -12.98 10.42
N SER A 397 12.51 -12.46 9.81
CA SER A 397 11.86 -13.10 8.68
C SER A 397 12.45 -12.52 7.41
N ASP A 398 13.05 -13.37 6.59
CA ASP A 398 13.46 -13.03 5.23
C ASP A 398 12.20 -12.65 4.44
N TYR A 399 12.05 -11.35 4.21
CA TYR A 399 10.94 -10.74 3.52
C TYR A 399 10.94 -11.15 2.05
N LEU A 400 10.07 -12.07 1.69
CA LEU A 400 9.42 -12.01 0.40
C LEU A 400 8.47 -10.83 0.39
N SER A 401 8.30 -10.25 -0.79
CA SER A 401 7.17 -9.39 -1.08
C SER A 401 6.19 -10.18 -1.93
N THR A 402 5.01 -10.47 -1.39
CA THR A 402 3.87 -10.88 -2.20
C THR A 402 3.61 -9.80 -3.21
N LEU A 403 3.43 -10.22 -4.44
CA LEU A 403 2.84 -9.35 -5.43
C LEU A 403 1.35 -9.19 -5.24
N SER A 404 0.73 -9.79 -4.24
CA SER A 404 -0.60 -9.35 -3.86
C SER A 404 -0.70 -7.85 -3.54
N ASP A 405 0.45 -7.25 -3.23
CA ASP A 405 0.75 -5.82 -3.06
C ASP A 405 1.24 -5.14 -4.37
N LEU A 406 1.21 -5.84 -5.49
CA LEU A 406 1.84 -5.43 -6.74
C LEU A 406 1.15 -6.10 -7.94
N ILE A 407 -0.17 -6.39 -7.85
CA ILE A 407 -0.89 -6.76 -9.05
C ILE A 407 -2.40 -6.51 -9.14
N THR A 408 -2.82 -5.87 -10.22
CA THR A 408 -3.98 -6.14 -11.06
C THR A 408 -3.65 -5.64 -12.47
N SER A 409 -2.52 -6.10 -13.01
CA SER A 409 -1.63 -5.21 -13.75
C SER A 409 -1.16 -5.59 -15.14
N LEU A 410 -1.22 -6.87 -15.51
CA LEU A 410 -0.70 -7.24 -16.82
C LEU A 410 -1.72 -7.70 -17.84
N ASN A 411 -2.98 -7.94 -17.46
CA ASN A 411 -3.93 -8.51 -18.42
C ASN A 411 -5.15 -7.61 -18.67
N LYS A 412 -4.89 -6.46 -19.33
CA LYS A 412 -5.51 -6.11 -20.62
C LYS A 412 -4.96 -4.84 -21.26
#